data_AF-A0A098S4S2-F1
#
_entry.id   AF-A0A098S4S2-F1
#
_cell.length_a   1.000
_cell.length_b   1.000
_cell.length_c   1.000
_cell.angle_alpha   90.00
_cell.angle_beta   90.00
_cell.angle_gamma   90.00
#
_symmetry.space_group_name_H-M   'P 1'
#
loop_
_entity.id
_entity.type
_entity.pdbx_description
1 polymer ?
#
loop_
_entity_poly.entity_id
_entity_poly.type
_entity_poly.pdbx_seq_one_letter_code
_entity_poly.pdbx_strand_id
1 'polypeptide(L)'
;MQREKKDKHFIKKPVYPGGPKALRQFIAQNLQYPKEALKAKVEGTVVLKYSINHEGQVTEAQVVSGIGQGCDEEAVRVTKLLKFEVPKLPGKKTKVVFHNSIKVHFRLPKPEAQPTAVQYQYTTSVKKEEPAKPAAPSGGGSYSYTIEF
;
A
#
# COMPACT_ATOMS: atom_id res chain seq x y z
N MET A 1 10.63 -29.02 36.14
CA MET A 1 11.00 -29.11 34.71
C MET A 1 10.18 -28.07 33.94
N GLN A 2 10.82 -27.05 33.37
CA GLN A 2 10.10 -26.05 32.56
C GLN A 2 9.87 -26.61 31.16
N ARG A 3 8.61 -26.69 30.71
CA ARG A 3 8.29 -27.08 29.32
C ARG A 3 8.56 -25.89 28.42
N GLU A 4 9.71 -25.94 27.74
CA GLU A 4 10.10 -24.98 26.72
C GLU A 4 9.02 -24.88 25.64
N LYS A 5 8.38 -23.72 25.53
CA LYS A 5 7.27 -23.49 24.59
C LYS A 5 7.83 -23.31 23.18
N LYS A 6 8.19 -24.43 22.52
CA LYS A 6 8.59 -24.47 21.10
C LYS A 6 7.75 -23.51 20.27
N ASP A 7 8.45 -22.60 19.60
CA ASP A 7 7.86 -21.42 18.97
C ASP A 7 6.75 -21.80 17.98
N LYS A 8 5.52 -21.39 18.29
CA LYS A 8 4.31 -21.71 17.50
C LYS A 8 4.28 -21.02 16.12
N HIS A 9 5.36 -20.35 15.71
CA HIS A 9 5.50 -19.61 14.46
C HIS A 9 6.58 -20.19 13.53
N PHE A 10 6.66 -21.53 13.45
CA PHE A 10 7.58 -22.21 12.53
C PHE A 10 7.35 -21.83 11.05
N ILE A 11 6.12 -21.47 10.68
CA ILE A 11 5.74 -21.05 9.33
C ILE A 11 5.80 -19.52 9.25
N LYS A 12 6.90 -19.01 8.70
CA LYS A 12 7.03 -17.59 8.33
C LYS A 12 6.20 -17.31 7.07
N LYS A 13 5.57 -16.13 7.00
CA LYS A 13 4.74 -15.71 5.85
C LYS A 13 5.61 -15.38 4.63
N PRO A 14 5.10 -15.55 3.39
CA PRO A 14 5.75 -15.05 2.19
C PRO A 14 5.77 -13.52 2.20
N VAL A 15 6.86 -12.92 1.74
CA VAL A 15 7.05 -11.46 1.66
C VAL A 15 7.49 -11.12 0.23
N TYR A 16 7.02 -10.01 -0.33
CA TYR A 16 7.50 -9.56 -1.64
C TYR A 16 8.90 -8.92 -1.47
N PRO A 17 9.88 -9.16 -2.37
CA PRO A 17 11.20 -8.51 -2.29
C PRO A 17 11.06 -6.98 -2.32
N GLY A 18 11.68 -6.27 -1.38
CA GLY A 18 11.47 -4.82 -1.18
C GLY A 18 10.16 -4.46 -0.43
N GLY A 19 9.45 -5.46 0.08
CA GLY A 19 8.29 -5.28 0.96
C GLY A 19 7.02 -4.76 0.28
N PRO A 20 6.03 -4.31 1.08
CA PRO A 20 4.72 -3.90 0.56
C PRO A 20 4.76 -2.62 -0.28
N LYS A 21 5.82 -1.79 -0.15
CA LYS A 21 6.01 -0.59 -0.99
C LYS A 21 6.44 -0.98 -2.41
N ALA A 22 7.45 -1.83 -2.53
CA ALA A 22 7.91 -2.34 -3.83
C ALA A 22 6.78 -3.10 -4.55
N LEU A 23 6.00 -3.92 -3.84
CA LEU A 23 4.83 -4.61 -4.39
C LEU A 23 3.82 -3.64 -5.03
N ARG A 24 3.44 -2.57 -4.31
CA ARG A 24 2.51 -1.55 -4.83
C ARG A 24 3.08 -0.80 -6.03
N GLN A 25 4.38 -0.49 -6.01
CA GLN A 25 5.06 0.20 -7.10
C GLN A 25 5.17 -0.69 -8.36
N PHE A 26 5.55 -1.96 -8.20
CA PHE A 26 5.59 -2.93 -9.29
C PHE A 26 4.21 -3.08 -9.94
N ILE A 27 3.15 -3.18 -9.13
CA ILE A 27 1.77 -3.21 -9.64
C ILE A 27 1.48 -1.94 -10.42
N ALA A 28 1.67 -0.75 -9.85
CA ALA A 28 1.42 0.52 -10.54
C ALA A 28 2.22 0.69 -11.85
N GLN A 29 3.43 0.13 -11.94
CA GLN A 29 4.27 0.17 -13.15
C GLN A 29 3.86 -0.86 -14.22
N ASN A 30 3.31 -2.02 -13.82
CA ASN A 30 2.92 -3.11 -14.73
C ASN A 30 1.41 -3.13 -15.04
N LEU A 31 0.61 -2.33 -14.34
CA LEU A 31 -0.82 -2.19 -14.54
C LEU A 31 -1.09 -1.42 -15.84
N GLN A 32 -1.73 -2.09 -16.78
CA GLN A 32 -2.23 -1.44 -17.99
C GLN A 32 -3.73 -1.18 -17.80
N TYR A 33 -4.18 0.01 -18.17
CA TYR A 33 -5.59 0.37 -18.07
C TYR A 33 -6.31 -0.10 -19.34
N PRO A 34 -7.34 -0.97 -19.23
CA PRO A 34 -8.11 -1.40 -20.40
C PRO A 34 -8.76 -0.21 -21.10
N LYS A 35 -8.79 -0.24 -22.44
CA LYS A 35 -9.45 0.79 -23.26
C LYS A 35 -10.94 0.91 -22.92
N GLU A 36 -11.58 -0.18 -22.51
CA GLU A 36 -13.00 -0.23 -22.13
C GLU A 36 -13.26 0.48 -20.79
N ALA A 37 -12.40 0.25 -19.79
CA ALA A 37 -12.48 0.93 -18.51
C ALA A 37 -12.16 2.43 -18.64
N LEU A 38 -11.21 2.81 -19.52
CA LEU A 38 -10.95 4.21 -19.86
C LEU A 38 -12.15 4.89 -20.52
N LYS A 39 -12.78 4.26 -21.52
CA LYS A 39 -13.97 4.79 -22.21
C LYS A 39 -15.15 4.99 -21.24
N ALA A 40 -15.39 4.02 -20.37
CA ALA A 40 -16.46 4.07 -19.38
C ALA A 40 -16.11 4.88 -18.12
N LYS A 41 -14.88 5.41 -18.00
CA LYS A 41 -14.37 6.14 -16.84
C LYS A 41 -14.58 5.39 -15.52
N VAL A 42 -14.39 4.07 -15.53
CA VAL A 42 -14.57 3.21 -14.34
C VAL A 42 -13.31 3.21 -13.50
N GLU A 43 -13.36 3.83 -12.33
CA GLU A 43 -12.32 3.75 -11.30
C GLU A 43 -12.76 2.87 -10.12
N GLY A 44 -11.81 2.31 -9.38
CA GLY A 44 -12.14 1.46 -8.23
C GLY A 44 -10.99 0.63 -7.70
N THR A 45 -11.33 -0.42 -6.94
CA THR A 45 -10.35 -1.34 -6.36
C THR A 45 -10.79 -2.78 -6.64
N VAL A 46 -10.00 -3.50 -7.43
CA VAL A 46 -10.17 -4.94 -7.64
C VAL A 46 -9.51 -5.69 -6.49
N VAL A 47 -10.23 -6.63 -5.88
CA VAL A 47 -9.73 -7.49 -4.80
C VAL A 47 -9.59 -8.90 -5.33
N LEU A 48 -8.36 -9.43 -5.30
CA LEU A 48 -8.06 -10.80 -5.73
C LEU A 48 -7.57 -11.63 -4.55
N LYS A 49 -7.95 -12.90 -4.52
CA LYS A 49 -7.28 -13.95 -3.74
C LYS A 49 -6.30 -14.67 -4.65
N TYR A 50 -5.15 -15.05 -4.14
CA TYR A 50 -4.13 -15.75 -4.92
C TYR A 50 -3.33 -16.72 -4.05
N SER A 51 -2.88 -17.80 -4.68
CA SER A 51 -2.16 -18.90 -4.05
C SER A 51 -0.69 -18.82 -4.46
N ILE A 52 0.22 -18.69 -3.49
CA ILE A 52 1.67 -18.64 -3.70
C ILE A 52 2.25 -20.02 -3.39
N ASN A 53 3.04 -20.59 -4.31
CA ASN A 53 3.74 -21.86 -4.07
C ASN A 53 5.00 -21.67 -3.21
N HIS A 54 5.60 -22.78 -2.78
CA HIS A 54 6.85 -22.80 -2.02
C HIS A 54 8.08 -22.18 -2.71
N GLU A 55 8.02 -21.89 -4.01
CA GLU A 55 9.07 -21.23 -4.81
C GLU A 55 8.83 -19.72 -4.96
N GLY A 56 7.71 -19.21 -4.44
CA GLY A 56 7.32 -17.80 -4.50
C GLY A 56 6.56 -17.39 -5.74
N GLN A 57 6.19 -18.33 -6.63
CA GLN A 57 5.36 -18.05 -7.79
C GLN A 57 3.87 -18.10 -7.42
N VAL A 58 3.08 -17.23 -8.04
CA VAL A 58 1.61 -17.28 -7.94
C VAL A 58 1.09 -18.36 -8.90
N THR A 59 0.54 -19.45 -8.34
CA THR A 59 0.00 -20.58 -9.12
C THR A 59 -1.47 -20.40 -9.47
N GLU A 60 -2.22 -19.67 -8.65
CA GLU A 60 -3.65 -19.45 -8.82
C GLU A 60 -4.00 -18.01 -8.44
N ALA A 61 -4.90 -17.38 -9.18
CA ALA A 61 -5.43 -16.06 -8.87
C ALA A 61 -6.93 -16.04 -9.22
N GLN A 62 -7.76 -15.66 -8.24
CA GLN A 62 -9.22 -15.60 -8.33
C GLN A 62 -9.67 -14.18 -7.94
N VAL A 63 -10.55 -13.58 -8.75
CA VAL A 63 -11.14 -12.27 -8.44
C VAL A 63 -12.27 -12.48 -7.43
N VAL A 64 -12.22 -11.76 -6.30
CA VAL A 64 -13.24 -11.81 -5.24
C VAL A 64 -14.22 -10.65 -5.35
N SER A 65 -13.71 -9.49 -5.75
CA SER A 65 -14.51 -8.29 -6.01
C SER A 65 -13.87 -7.60 -7.20
N GLY A 66 -14.57 -7.64 -8.33
CA GLY A 66 -14.16 -7.01 -9.58
C GLY A 66 -14.85 -5.67 -9.80
N ILE A 67 -14.35 -4.90 -10.76
CA ILE A 67 -14.99 -3.67 -11.25
C ILE A 67 -15.42 -3.78 -12.72
N GLY A 68 -15.18 -4.92 -13.38
CA GLY A 68 -15.54 -5.16 -14.78
C GLY A 68 -14.65 -4.41 -15.78
N GLN A 69 -15.15 -4.23 -17.00
CA GLN A 69 -14.50 -3.47 -18.09
C GLN A 69 -13.05 -3.90 -18.41
N GLY A 70 -12.73 -5.18 -18.23
CA GLY A 70 -11.39 -5.76 -18.43
C GLY A 70 -10.37 -5.51 -17.29
N CYS A 71 -10.72 -4.71 -16.26
CA CYS A 71 -9.82 -4.44 -15.13
C CYS A 71 -9.48 -5.70 -14.33
N ASP A 72 -10.44 -6.63 -14.27
CA ASP A 72 -10.33 -7.87 -13.51
C ASP A 72 -9.30 -8.82 -14.15
N GLU A 73 -9.29 -8.91 -15.48
CA GLU A 73 -8.31 -9.69 -16.26
C GLU A 73 -6.90 -9.10 -16.17
N GLU A 74 -6.78 -7.77 -16.30
CA GLU A 74 -5.49 -7.08 -16.13
C GLU A 74 -4.94 -7.24 -14.71
N ALA A 75 -5.79 -7.20 -13.69
CA ALA A 75 -5.37 -7.45 -12.31
C ALA A 75 -4.93 -8.91 -12.08
N VAL A 76 -5.58 -9.90 -12.71
CA VAL A 76 -5.12 -11.30 -12.72
C VAL A 76 -3.77 -11.42 -13.43
N ARG A 77 -3.59 -10.77 -14.59
CA ARG A 77 -2.33 -10.76 -15.36
C ARG A 77 -1.17 -10.23 -14.52
N VAL A 78 -1.33 -9.05 -13.91
CA VAL A 78 -0.30 -8.44 -13.06
C VAL A 78 -0.02 -9.30 -11.83
N THR A 79 -1.05 -9.90 -11.21
CA THR A 79 -0.87 -10.77 -10.03
C THR A 79 -0.06 -12.03 -10.37
N LYS A 80 -0.23 -12.61 -11.56
CA LYS A 80 0.56 -13.77 -12.03
C LYS A 80 2.03 -13.44 -12.32
N LEU A 81 2.36 -12.18 -12.60
CA LEU A 81 3.75 -11.71 -12.80
C LEU A 81 4.51 -11.50 -11.48
N LEU A 82 3.83 -11.54 -10.33
CA LEU A 82 4.45 -11.34 -9.03
C LEU A 82 5.28 -12.57 -8.62
N LYS A 83 6.53 -12.32 -8.24
CA LYS A 83 7.41 -13.29 -7.58
C LYS A 83 7.65 -12.85 -6.14
N PHE A 84 7.21 -13.67 -5.21
CA PHE A 84 7.39 -13.49 -3.78
C PHE A 84 8.64 -14.22 -3.29
N GLU A 85 9.13 -13.84 -2.12
CA GLU A 85 10.18 -14.55 -1.41
C GLU A 85 9.54 -15.41 -0.32
N VAL A 86 9.73 -16.73 -0.42
CA VAL A 86 9.18 -17.72 0.52
C VAL A 86 10.32 -18.23 1.41
N PRO A 87 10.24 -18.01 2.73
CA PRO A 87 11.27 -18.48 3.65
C PRO A 87 11.27 -20.02 3.71
N LYS A 88 12.40 -20.63 3.36
CA LYS A 88 12.59 -22.09 3.41
C LYS A 88 12.48 -22.59 4.85
N LEU A 89 11.61 -23.58 5.07
CA LEU A 89 11.47 -24.23 6.37
C LEU A 89 12.65 -25.20 6.60
N PRO A 90 13.39 -25.09 7.72
CA PRO A 90 14.52 -25.98 7.98
C PRO A 90 14.04 -27.41 8.24
N GLY A 91 14.69 -28.39 7.62
CA GLY A 91 14.52 -29.81 7.94
C GLY A 91 13.33 -30.54 7.28
N LYS A 92 12.45 -29.89 6.51
CA LYS A 92 11.40 -30.59 5.73
C LYS A 92 11.18 -29.98 4.34
N LYS A 93 11.20 -30.83 3.30
CA LYS A 93 10.76 -30.52 1.93
C LYS A 93 9.23 -30.47 1.87
N THR A 94 8.60 -29.52 2.57
CA THR A 94 7.14 -29.37 2.59
C THR A 94 6.67 -28.49 1.44
N LYS A 95 5.79 -29.01 0.59
CA LYS A 95 5.03 -28.22 -0.38
C LYS A 95 4.01 -27.37 0.38
N VAL A 96 4.35 -26.12 0.67
CA VAL A 96 3.42 -25.15 1.29
C VAL A 96 2.80 -24.30 0.19
N VAL A 97 1.49 -24.06 0.30
CA VAL A 97 0.73 -23.11 -0.51
C VAL A 97 0.18 -22.04 0.43
N PHE A 98 0.39 -20.77 0.11
CA PHE A 98 -0.10 -19.65 0.89
C PHE A 98 -1.21 -18.92 0.15
N HIS A 99 -2.41 -18.88 0.73
CA HIS A 99 -3.52 -18.10 0.20
C HIS A 99 -3.48 -16.69 0.79
N ASN A 100 -3.28 -15.68 -0.06
CA ASN A 100 -3.26 -14.27 0.29
C ASN A 100 -4.32 -13.50 -0.49
N SER A 101 -4.59 -12.26 -0.09
CA SER A 101 -5.39 -11.31 -0.88
C SER A 101 -4.60 -10.05 -1.21
N ILE A 102 -4.89 -9.48 -2.37
CA ILE A 102 -4.30 -8.22 -2.84
C ILE A 102 -5.39 -7.28 -3.35
N LYS A 103 -5.16 -5.98 -3.14
CA LYS A 103 -6.04 -4.90 -3.60
C LYS A 103 -5.29 -4.12 -4.68
N VAL A 104 -5.80 -4.15 -5.90
CA VAL A 104 -5.27 -3.41 -7.04
C VAL A 104 -6.14 -2.18 -7.25
N HIS A 105 -5.55 -0.99 -7.13
CA HIS A 105 -6.28 0.28 -7.25
C HIS A 105 -6.20 0.80 -8.69
N PHE A 106 -7.34 0.83 -9.38
CA PHE A 106 -7.48 1.45 -10.68
C PHE A 106 -7.94 2.89 -10.48
N ARG A 107 -7.03 3.84 -10.68
CA ARG A 107 -7.30 5.27 -10.65
C ARG A 107 -7.18 5.81 -12.05
N LEU A 108 -8.19 6.54 -12.52
CA LEU A 108 -8.04 7.27 -13.77
C LEU A 108 -6.89 8.28 -13.63
N PRO A 109 -6.02 8.43 -14.64
CA PRO A 109 -5.09 9.55 -14.67
C PRO A 109 -5.93 10.83 -14.80
N LYS A 110 -6.14 11.53 -13.68
CA LYS A 110 -6.75 12.86 -13.69
C LYS A 110 -5.90 13.73 -14.62
N PRO A 111 -6.48 14.44 -15.61
CA PRO A 111 -5.71 15.34 -16.45
C PRO A 111 -4.97 16.32 -15.55
N GLU A 112 -3.65 16.34 -15.73
CA GLU A 112 -2.72 16.97 -14.80
C GLU A 112 -2.90 18.49 -14.88
N ALA A 113 -3.66 19.04 -13.94
CA ALA A 113 -3.78 20.48 -13.75
C ALA A 113 -2.42 20.98 -13.24
N GLN A 114 -1.56 21.37 -14.19
CA GLN A 114 -0.29 22.04 -13.96
C GLN A 114 -0.49 23.16 -12.92
N PRO A 115 0.46 23.39 -11.99
CA PRO A 115 0.25 24.28 -10.87
C PRO A 115 0.07 25.73 -11.34
N THR A 116 -1.18 26.19 -11.37
CA THR A 116 -1.49 27.62 -11.45
C THR A 116 -0.94 28.26 -10.17
N ALA A 117 0.07 29.11 -10.30
CA ALA A 117 0.71 29.76 -9.16
C ALA A 117 -0.33 30.62 -8.41
N VAL A 118 -0.77 30.16 -7.23
CA VAL A 118 -1.73 30.88 -6.39
C VAL A 118 -1.01 32.04 -5.72
N GLN A 119 -1.15 33.24 -6.29
CA GLN A 119 -0.68 34.47 -5.65
C GLN A 119 -1.58 34.80 -4.46
N TYR A 120 -1.06 34.65 -3.24
CA TYR A 120 -1.78 34.98 -2.01
C TYR A 120 -1.77 36.50 -1.79
N GLN A 121 -2.87 37.17 -2.15
CA GLN A 121 -3.14 38.55 -1.72
C GLN A 121 -3.92 38.52 -0.42
N TYR A 122 -3.23 38.74 0.71
CA TYR A 122 -3.87 38.92 2.01
C TYR A 122 -4.47 40.33 2.11
N THR A 123 -5.79 40.42 2.18
CA THR A 123 -6.48 41.64 2.62
C THR A 123 -6.85 41.48 4.08
N THR A 124 -6.06 42.12 4.95
CA THR A 124 -6.29 42.13 6.41
C THR A 124 -7.55 42.92 6.76
N SER A 125 -8.64 42.22 7.08
CA SER A 125 -9.82 42.78 7.73
C SER A 125 -9.76 42.55 9.24
N VAL A 126 -9.64 43.65 9.99
CA VAL A 126 -9.39 43.65 11.45
C VAL A 126 -10.70 43.64 12.26
N LYS A 127 -10.80 42.73 13.23
CA LYS A 127 -11.66 42.80 14.44
C LYS A 127 -11.14 41.77 15.47
N LYS A 128 -10.47 42.16 16.56
CA LYS A 128 -11.03 42.49 17.91
C LYS A 128 -11.99 41.38 18.43
N GLU A 129 -11.82 40.80 19.63
CA GLU A 129 -11.20 41.32 20.88
C GLU A 129 -10.76 40.17 21.84
N GLU A 130 -9.76 40.42 22.71
CA GLU A 130 -9.28 39.55 23.83
C GLU A 130 -10.13 39.86 25.12
N PRO A 131 -10.17 39.08 26.25
CA PRO A 131 -9.18 38.08 26.73
C PRO A 131 -9.79 36.78 27.35
N ALA A 132 -9.12 35.87 28.10
CA ALA A 132 -7.87 35.94 28.88
C ALA A 132 -7.13 34.58 29.12
N LYS A 133 -6.40 34.47 30.24
CA LYS A 133 -5.53 33.36 30.75
C LYS A 133 -5.99 32.90 32.16
N PRO A 134 -5.43 31.84 32.80
CA PRO A 134 -4.25 30.99 32.47
C PRO A 134 -4.66 29.53 32.11
N ALA A 135 -3.85 28.45 32.09
CA ALA A 135 -2.48 28.18 32.58
C ALA A 135 -1.76 27.03 31.80
N ALA A 136 -0.66 26.50 32.36
CA ALA A 136 0.11 25.30 31.99
C ALA A 136 0.71 24.69 33.32
N PRO A 137 1.58 23.64 33.38
CA PRO A 137 2.31 22.86 32.36
C PRO A 137 1.99 21.33 32.48
N SER A 138 2.74 20.31 32.04
CA SER A 138 4.12 20.05 31.55
C SER A 138 4.11 18.73 30.76
N GLY A 139 5.05 18.30 29.94
CA GLY A 139 6.37 18.75 29.46
C GLY A 139 6.69 17.87 28.22
N GLY A 140 7.37 18.36 27.18
CA GLY A 140 8.82 18.49 27.12
C GLY A 140 9.37 17.39 26.17
N GLY A 141 10.27 17.64 25.23
CA GLY A 141 10.91 18.87 24.78
C GLY A 141 12.16 18.49 23.97
N SER A 142 12.44 19.15 22.84
CA SER A 142 13.76 19.07 22.22
C SER A 142 14.05 20.29 21.33
N TYR A 143 15.20 20.86 21.62
CA TYR A 143 15.83 22.08 21.16
C TYR A 143 16.05 22.21 19.64
N SER A 144 16.08 23.47 19.19
CA SER A 144 17.20 23.99 18.38
C SER A 144 17.63 25.35 18.93
N TYR A 145 18.87 25.75 18.67
CA TYR A 145 19.56 26.89 19.27
C TYR A 145 20.06 27.83 18.16
N THR A 146 20.11 29.13 18.43
CA THR A 146 20.79 30.09 17.55
C THR A 146 21.39 31.21 18.40
N ILE A 147 22.70 31.44 18.22
CA ILE A 147 23.46 32.54 18.83
C ILE A 147 23.71 33.54 17.72
N GLU A 148 23.43 34.81 17.96
CA GLU A 148 23.91 35.93 17.15
C GLU A 148 24.49 36.98 18.12
N PHE A 149 25.53 37.66 17.64
CA PHE A 149 26.66 38.27 18.36
C PHE A 149 26.36 39.45 19.31
#